data_AF-M6R7P0-F1
#
_entry.id   AF-M6R7P0-F1
#
_cell.length_a   1.000
_cell.length_b   1.000
_cell.length_c   1.000
_cell.angle_alpha   90.00
_cell.angle_beta   90.00
_cell.angle_gamma   90.00
#
_symmetry.space_group_name_H-M   'P 1'
#
loop_
_entity.id
_entity.type
_entity.pdbx_description
1 polymer ?
#
loop_
_entity_poly.entity_id
_entity_poly.type
_entity_poly.pdbx_seq_one_letter_code
_entity_poly.pdbx_strand_id
1 'polypeptide(L)' 'MSNPIQNRYEFVYLFDVKDGNPNGDPDAGNQPRVDPETGNGLITDVSLKRKIRN' A
#
# COMPACT_ATOMS: atom_id res chain seq x y z
N MET A 1 -7.52 30.49 2.30
CA MET A 1 -6.52 29.41 2.13
C MET A 1 -6.35 28.72 3.47
N SER A 2 -6.21 27.40 3.50
CA SER A 2 -5.87 26.70 4.74
C SER A 2 -4.45 27.08 5.18
N ASN A 3 -4.25 27.25 6.49
CA ASN A 3 -2.91 27.43 7.03
C ASN A 3 -2.09 26.16 6.73
N PRO A 4 -0.90 26.27 6.12
CA PRO A 4 -0.05 25.11 5.88
C PRO A 4 0.33 24.40 7.19
N ILE A 5 0.57 23.10 7.12
CA ILE A 5 1.09 22.32 8.25
C ILE A 5 2.41 22.92 8.76
N GLN A 6 2.55 23.04 10.08
CA GLN A 6 3.74 23.63 10.72
C GLN A 6 4.71 22.59 11.29
N ASN A 7 4.26 21.34 11.39
CA ASN A 7 5.01 20.24 12.00
C ASN A 7 5.13 19.06 11.03
N ARG A 8 6.20 18.27 11.16
CA ARG A 8 6.33 16.98 10.49
C ARG A 8 5.40 15.97 11.17
N TYR A 9 4.71 15.19 10.36
CA TYR A 9 3.91 14.07 10.82
C TYR A 9 4.46 12.79 10.22
N GLU A 10 4.66 11.79 11.08
CA GLU A 10 5.00 10.44 10.70
C GLU A 10 3.94 9.51 11.27
N PHE A 11 3.62 8.47 10.55
CA PHE A 11 2.61 7.51 10.99
C PHE A 11 2.94 6.13 10.47
N VAL A 12 2.58 5.13 11.27
CA VAL A 12 2.52 3.73 10.86
C VAL A 12 1.06 3.43 10.56
N TYR A 13 0.81 2.93 9.35
CA TYR A 13 -0.52 2.52 8.94
C TYR A 13 -0.58 0.99 8.91
N LEU A 14 -1.44 0.42 9.75
CA LEU A 14 -1.68 -1.02 9.84
C LEU A 14 -3.06 -1.30 9.27
N PHE A 15 -3.15 -2.29 8.39
CA PHE A 15 -4.39 -2.81 7.86
C PHE A 15 -4.26 -4.31 7.60
N ASP A 16 -5.38 -5.01 7.56
CA ASP A 16 -5.45 -6.42 7.23
C ASP A 16 -6.30 -6.65 5.98
N VAL A 17 -6.23 -7.88 5.48
CA VAL A 17 -7.08 -8.39 4.41
C VAL A 17 -7.42 -9.82 4.74
N LYS A 18 -8.67 -10.21 4.48
CA LYS A 18 -9.14 -11.59 4.61
C LYS A 18 -9.76 -12.01 3.29
N ASP A 19 -9.40 -13.22 2.83
CA ASP A 19 -9.93 -13.85 1.61
C ASP A 19 -9.92 -12.91 0.38
N GLY A 20 -8.86 -12.10 0.23
CA GLY A 20 -8.77 -11.07 -0.80
C GLY A 20 -7.34 -10.81 -1.27
N ASN A 21 -7.22 -10.13 -2.42
CA ASN A 21 -5.94 -9.70 -2.98
C ASN A 21 -5.80 -8.17 -2.84
N PRO A 22 -4.97 -7.67 -1.90
CA PRO A 22 -4.87 -6.25 -1.61
C PRO A 22 -4.04 -5.47 -2.65
N ASN A 23 -3.15 -6.18 -3.37
CA ASN A 23 -2.31 -5.64 -4.45
C ASN A 23 -1.84 -6.76 -5.37
N GLY A 24 -2.50 -6.90 -6.53
CA GLY A 24 -2.10 -7.86 -7.56
C GLY A 24 -0.79 -7.50 -8.25
N ASP A 25 -0.06 -8.54 -8.66
CA ASP A 25 1.14 -8.47 -9.48
C ASP A 25 0.79 -8.71 -10.96
N PRO A 26 1.00 -7.73 -11.88
CA PRO A 26 0.74 -7.90 -13.29
C PRO A 26 1.66 -8.93 -13.95
N ASP A 27 2.86 -9.16 -13.42
CA ASP A 27 3.85 -10.09 -13.98
C ASP A 27 3.64 -11.52 -13.46
N ALA A 28 2.93 -11.67 -12.33
CA ALA A 28 2.57 -12.97 -11.75
C ALA A 28 1.07 -13.29 -11.92
N GLY A 29 0.44 -12.86 -13.01
CA GLY A 29 -0.94 -13.25 -13.32
C GLY A 29 -1.98 -12.79 -12.28
N ASN A 30 -1.77 -11.61 -11.70
CA ASN A 30 -2.61 -11.01 -10.65
C ASN A 30 -2.61 -11.77 -9.31
N GLN A 31 -1.58 -12.57 -9.02
CA GLN A 31 -1.34 -13.06 -7.66
C GLN A 31 -1.00 -11.91 -6.71
N PRO A 32 -1.18 -12.05 -5.38
CA PRO A 32 -0.69 -11.06 -4.43
C PRO A 32 0.81 -10.79 -4.65
N ARG A 33 1.20 -9.52 -4.64
CA ARG A 33 2.62 -9.15 -4.71
C ARG A 33 3.38 -9.65 -3.49
N VAL A 34 4.59 -10.13 -3.71
CA VAL A 34 5.49 -10.66 -2.68
C VAL A 34 6.88 -10.07 -2.93
N ASP A 35 7.57 -9.70 -1.87
CA ASP A 35 8.99 -9.34 -1.91
C ASP A 35 9.83 -10.62 -2.12
N PRO A 36 10.60 -10.74 -3.21
CA PRO A 36 11.35 -11.95 -3.53
C PRO A 36 12.48 -12.26 -2.54
N GLU A 37 13.00 -11.26 -1.80
CA GLU A 37 14.11 -11.47 -0.86
C GLU A 37 13.61 -11.98 0.49
N THR A 38 12.50 -11.44 0.97
CA THR A 38 11.97 -11.74 2.32
C THR A 38 10.80 -12.71 2.33
N GLY A 39 10.11 -12.87 1.20
CA GLY A 39 8.87 -13.67 1.09
C GLY A 39 7.64 -13.01 1.70
N ASN A 40 7.74 -11.77 2.19
CA ASN A 40 6.61 -11.05 2.76
C ASN A 40 5.69 -10.49 1.67
N GLY A 41 4.40 -10.39 1.98
CA GLY A 41 3.44 -9.70 1.12
C GLY A 41 3.83 -8.23 0.93
N LEU A 42 3.73 -7.74 -0.31
CA LEU A 42 4.12 -6.38 -0.68
C LEU A 42 2.91 -5.57 -1.16
N ILE A 43 2.82 -4.33 -0.71
CA ILE A 43 1.85 -3.35 -1.20
C ILE A 43 2.64 -2.15 -1.69
N THR A 44 2.47 -1.78 -2.95
CA THR A 44 3.18 -0.63 -3.51
C THR A 44 2.58 0.69 -3.02
N ASP A 45 3.41 1.71 -2.91
CA ASP A 45 2.98 3.06 -2.52
C ASP A 45 1.94 3.62 -3.50
N VAL A 46 2.06 3.35 -4.80
CA VAL A 46 1.09 3.74 -5.83
C VAL A 46 -0.28 3.07 -5.65
N SER A 47 -0.33 1.84 -5.11
CA SER A 47 -1.58 1.15 -4.75
C SER A 47 -2.30 1.88 -3.63
N LEU A 48 -1.58 2.24 -2.56
CA LEU A 48 -2.12 3.01 -1.42
C LEU A 48 -2.53 4.43 -1.83
N LYS A 49 -1.68 5.15 -2.57
CA LYS A 49 -1.97 6.50 -3.10
C LYS A 49 -3.22 6.51 -3.99
N ARG A 50 -3.52 5.43 -4.71
CA ARG A 50 -4.76 5.33 -5.49
C ARG A 50 -5.99 5.10 -4.61
N LYS A 51 -5.87 4.31 -3.54
CA LYS A 51 -6.95 4.13 -2.55
C LYS A 51 -7.26 5.41 -1.76
N ILE A 52 -6.27 6.28 -1.54
CA ILE A 52 -6.49 7.58 -0.87
C ILE A 52 -7.19 8.59 -1.80
N ARG A 53 -6.92 8.51 -3.11
CA ARG A 53 -7.49 9.45 -4.09
C ARG A 53 -8.94 9.15 -4.48
N ASN A 54 -9.39 7.90 -4.33
CA ASN A 54 -10.71 7.42 -4.72
C ASN A 54 -11.63 7.31 -3.50
#